data_AF-A0A7Y9XFA6-F1
#
_entry.id   AF-A0A7Y9XFA6-F1
#
_cell.length_a   1.000
_cell.length_b   1.000
_cell.length_c   1.000
_cell.angle_alpha   90.00
_cell.angle_beta   90.00
_cell.angle_gamma   90.00
#
_symmetry.space_group_name_H-M   'P 1'
#
loop_
_entity.id
_entity.type
_entity.pdbx_description
1 polymer ?
#
loop_
_entity_poly.entity_id
_entity_poly.type
_entity_poly.pdbx_seq_one_letter_code
_entity_poly.pdbx_strand_id
1 'polypeptide(L)'
;MKVFLHLVERDSDGFNAALVQGLELFKSYYTATPERCEDIEGTVPLSLLAMACLAYDTAEQDPDFRLEVESGYLPKHLVRRSWYGEFPV
;
A
#
# COMPACT_ATOMS: atom_id res chain seq x y z
N MET A 1 -3.96 11.47 -7.82
CA MET A 1 -3.36 10.63 -6.76
C MET A 1 -1.85 10.58 -6.99
N LYS A 2 -1.03 11.18 -6.12
CA LYS A 2 0.44 11.28 -6.34
C LYS A 2 1.14 9.92 -6.37
N VAL A 3 0.65 8.95 -5.59
CA VAL A 3 1.16 7.57 -5.56
C VAL A 3 1.23 6.94 -6.96
N PHE A 4 0.15 7.05 -7.74
CA PHE A 4 0.13 6.51 -9.10
C PHE A 4 1.06 7.25 -10.05
N LEU A 5 1.17 8.58 -9.94
CA LEU A 5 2.08 9.38 -10.75
C LEU A 5 3.53 8.92 -10.56
N HIS A 6 4.00 8.86 -9.30
CA HIS A 6 5.36 8.44 -9.00
C HIS A 6 5.65 6.98 -9.39
N LEU A 7 4.64 6.10 -9.34
CA LEU A 7 4.77 4.73 -9.85
C LEU A 7 5.04 4.68 -11.35
N VAL A 8 4.33 5.49 -12.14
CA VAL A 8 4.50 5.59 -13.60
C VAL A 8 5.83 6.24 -13.95
N GLU A 9 6.27 7.23 -13.17
CA GLU A 9 7.55 7.92 -13.34
C GLU A 9 8.76 7.10 -12.88
N ARG A 10 8.54 5.93 -12.27
CA ARG A 10 9.58 5.11 -11.60
C ARG A 10 10.34 5.87 -10.51
N ASP A 11 9.68 6.84 -9.88
CA ASP A 11 10.24 7.62 -8.79
C ASP A 11 9.99 6.90 -7.46
N SER A 12 10.97 6.11 -7.01
CA SER A 12 10.92 5.40 -5.73
C SER A 12 10.67 6.32 -4.54
N ASP A 13 11.44 7.40 -4.42
CA ASP A 13 11.41 8.26 -3.25
C ASP A 13 10.06 9.00 -3.17
N GLY A 14 9.59 9.54 -4.31
CA GLY A 14 8.27 10.16 -4.41
C GLY A 14 7.14 9.18 -4.18
N PHE A 15 7.26 7.93 -4.67
CA PHE A 15 6.26 6.89 -4.45
C PHE A 15 6.13 6.55 -2.97
N ASN A 16 7.24 6.26 -2.29
CA ASN A 16 7.24 5.90 -0.88
C ASN A 16 6.71 7.05 -0.02
N ALA A 17 7.16 8.29 -0.27
CA ALA A 17 6.67 9.47 0.44
C ALA A 17 5.16 9.70 0.25
N ALA A 18 4.67 9.56 -0.99
CA ALA A 18 3.25 9.71 -1.29
C ALA A 18 2.40 8.59 -0.68
N LEU A 19 2.92 7.35 -0.64
CA LEU A 19 2.24 6.20 -0.04
C LEU A 19 2.11 6.37 1.47
N VAL A 20 3.19 6.76 2.16
CA VAL A 20 3.15 7.09 3.61
C VAL A 20 2.11 8.16 3.89
N GLN A 21 2.16 9.28 3.16
CA GLN A 21 1.18 10.35 3.32
C GLN A 21 -0.26 9.86 3.09
N GLY A 22 -0.49 9.03 2.07
CA GLY A 22 -1.80 8.45 1.81
C GLY A 22 -2.32 7.59 2.98
N LEU A 23 -1.45 6.76 3.55
CA LEU A 23 -1.77 5.90 4.70
C LEU A 23 -2.04 6.72 5.97
N GLU A 24 -1.26 7.77 6.22
CA GLU A 24 -1.46 8.67 7.35
C GLU A 24 -2.79 9.43 7.25
N LEU A 25 -3.15 9.91 6.05
CA LEU A 25 -4.43 10.57 5.80
C LEU A 25 -5.60 9.59 5.98
N PHE A 26 -5.47 8.37 5.46
CA PHE A 26 -6.46 7.32 5.64
C PHE A 26 -6.68 7.02 7.13
N LYS A 27 -5.60 6.77 7.88
CA LYS A 27 -5.64 6.56 9.32
C LYS A 27 -6.34 7.74 10.01
N SER A 28 -5.88 8.96 9.75
CA SER A 28 -6.40 10.17 10.38
C SER A 28 -7.89 10.36 10.14
N TYR A 29 -8.37 10.04 8.93
CA TYR A 29 -9.78 10.13 8.59
C TYR A 29 -10.63 9.10 9.35
N TYR A 30 -10.22 7.83 9.32
CA TYR A 30 -10.99 6.74 9.94
C TYR A 30 -10.89 6.73 11.46
N THR A 31 -9.82 7.29 12.05
CA THR A 31 -9.70 7.42 13.50
C THR A 31 -10.24 8.74 14.07
N ALA A 32 -10.87 9.58 13.24
CA ALA A 32 -11.31 10.91 13.64
C ALA A 32 -12.52 10.90 14.59
N THR A 33 -13.39 9.89 14.48
CA THR A 33 -14.59 9.75 15.33
C THR A 33 -14.84 8.29 15.66
N PRO A 34 -15.52 7.98 16.78
CA PRO A 34 -15.88 6.61 17.14
C PRO A 34 -16.64 5.88 16.03
N GLU A 35 -17.57 6.56 15.36
CA GLU A 35 -18.38 5.97 14.30
C GLU A 35 -17.52 5.53 13.11
N ARG A 36 -16.49 6.31 12.76
CA ARG A 36 -15.57 5.96 11.67
C ARG A 36 -14.57 4.89 12.06
N CYS A 37 -14.17 4.83 13.34
CA CYS A 37 -13.30 3.77 13.83
C CYS A 37 -13.95 2.38 13.70
N GLU A 38 -15.28 2.32 13.78
CA GLU A 38 -16.06 1.09 13.68
C GLU A 38 -16.48 0.78 12.22
N ASP A 39 -16.16 1.65 11.27
CA ASP A 39 -16.47 1.45 9.86
C ASP A 39 -15.55 0.37 9.24
N ILE A 40 -16.15 -0.62 8.61
CA ILE A 40 -15.43 -1.70 7.92
C ILE A 40 -14.53 -1.17 6.81
N GLU A 41 -14.89 -0.06 6.17
CA GLU A 41 -14.07 0.59 5.14
C GLU A 41 -12.75 1.14 5.70
N GLY A 42 -12.67 1.37 7.02
CA GLY A 42 -11.46 1.81 7.72
C GLY A 42 -10.43 0.71 7.97
N THR A 43 -10.74 -0.55 7.63
CA THR A 43 -9.84 -1.68 7.89
C THR A 43 -8.64 -1.67 6.97
N VAL A 44 -8.85 -1.48 5.66
CA VAL A 44 -7.79 -1.53 4.65
C VAL A 44 -8.06 -0.50 3.53
N PRO A 45 -7.11 0.39 3.22
CA PRO A 45 -7.19 1.27 2.07
C PRO A 45 -6.95 0.48 0.78
N LEU A 46 -8.00 -0.12 0.20
CA LEU A 46 -7.88 -1.00 -0.97
C LEU A 46 -7.11 -0.35 -2.15
N SER A 47 -7.30 0.94 -2.38
CA SER A 47 -6.59 1.66 -3.44
C SER A 47 -5.08 1.77 -3.18
N LEU A 48 -4.66 2.10 -1.94
CA LEU A 48 -3.25 2.18 -1.58
C LEU A 48 -2.60 0.80 -1.50
N LEU A 49 -3.35 -0.21 -1.05
CA LEU A 49 -2.92 -1.60 -1.09
C LEU A 49 -2.66 -2.05 -2.53
N ALA A 50 -3.57 -1.77 -3.46
CA ALA A 50 -3.38 -2.09 -4.87
C ALA A 50 -2.12 -1.42 -5.44
N MET A 51 -1.85 -0.16 -5.08
CA MET A 51 -0.62 0.53 -5.48
C MET A 51 0.63 -0.13 -4.89
N ALA A 52 0.60 -0.55 -3.62
CA ALA A 52 1.70 -1.27 -2.99
C ALA A 52 1.98 -2.62 -3.69
N CYS A 53 0.93 -3.37 -4.08
CA CYS A 53 1.12 -4.60 -4.85
C CYS A 53 1.78 -4.33 -6.22
N LEU A 54 1.31 -3.32 -6.96
CA LEU A 54 1.90 -2.95 -8.25
C LEU A 54 3.35 -2.45 -8.12
N ALA A 55 3.64 -1.72 -7.04
CA ALA A 55 4.99 -1.28 -6.70
C ALA A 55 5.91 -2.45 -6.37
N TYR A 56 5.41 -3.46 -5.64
CA TYR A 56 6.16 -4.69 -5.36
C TYR A 56 6.50 -5.42 -6.66
N ASP A 57 5.51 -5.67 -7.53
CA ASP A 57 5.75 -6.35 -8.82
C ASP A 57 6.64 -5.52 -9.76
N THR A 58 6.61 -4.19 -9.65
CA THR A 58 7.53 -3.30 -10.37
C THR A 58 8.97 -3.47 -9.88
N ALA A 59 9.19 -3.47 -8.56
CA ALA A 59 10.53 -3.61 -7.97
C ALA A 59 11.20 -4.95 -8.33
N GLU A 60 10.41 -6.00 -8.57
CA GLU A 60 10.91 -7.29 -9.06
C GLU A 60 11.46 -7.20 -10.51
N GLN A 61 10.97 -6.25 -11.31
CA GLN A 61 11.36 -6.08 -12.72
C GLN A 61 12.35 -4.94 -12.95
N ASP A 62 12.34 -3.94 -12.07
CA ASP A 62 13.10 -2.70 -12.17
C ASP A 62 13.97 -2.53 -10.91
N PRO A 63 15.30 -2.74 -11.00
CA PRO A 63 16.20 -2.70 -9.85
C PRO A 63 16.38 -1.29 -9.25
N ASP A 64 16.04 -0.23 -10.01
CA ASP A 64 16.12 1.14 -9.54
C ASP A 64 14.84 1.55 -8.78
N PHE A 65 13.78 0.76 -8.90
CA PHE A 65 12.53 0.96 -8.19
C PHE A 65 12.46 0.17 -6.87
N ARG A 66 12.18 0.86 -5.75
CA ARG A 66 12.10 0.24 -4.42
C ARG A 66 10.80 0.57 -3.71
N LEU A 67 10.11 -0.47 -3.22
CA LEU A 67 9.04 -0.34 -2.25
C LEU A 67 9.61 -0.54 -0.83
N GLU A 68 9.61 0.50 -0.02
CA GLU A 68 10.22 0.51 1.31
C GLU A 68 9.18 0.65 2.45
N VAL A 69 7.94 1.02 2.12
CA VAL A 69 6.88 1.25 3.11
C VAL A 69 6.36 -0.07 3.70
N GLU A 70 6.45 -0.19 5.03
CA GLU A 70 5.76 -1.20 5.83
C GLU A 70 4.67 -0.56 6.68
N SER A 71 3.48 -1.17 6.71
CA SER A 71 2.32 -0.65 7.44
C SER A 71 1.35 -1.75 7.83
N GLY A 72 0.67 -1.60 8.97
CA GLY A 72 -0.42 -2.49 9.37
C GLY A 72 -1.60 -2.48 8.38
N TYR A 73 -1.76 -1.40 7.62
CA TYR A 73 -2.75 -1.28 6.55
C TYR A 73 -2.34 -1.96 5.23
N LEU A 74 -1.09 -2.44 5.13
CA LEU A 74 -0.54 -3.11 3.97
C LEU A 74 -0.12 -4.55 4.35
N PRO A 75 -1.06 -5.52 4.37
CA PRO A 75 -0.74 -6.88 4.77
C PRO A 75 0.39 -7.48 3.92
N LYS A 76 1.55 -7.74 4.56
CA LYS A 76 2.80 -8.11 3.86
C LYS A 76 2.66 -9.29 2.91
N HIS A 77 1.90 -10.32 3.31
CA HIS A 77 1.74 -11.54 2.53
C HIS A 77 0.85 -11.34 1.30
N LEU A 78 -0.05 -10.35 1.36
CA LEU A 78 -0.88 -9.96 0.23
C LEU A 78 -0.08 -9.10 -0.75
N VAL A 79 0.68 -8.12 -0.24
CA VAL A 79 1.58 -7.28 -1.07
C VAL A 79 2.61 -8.13 -1.81
N ARG A 80 3.24 -9.08 -1.11
CA ARG A 80 4.31 -9.93 -1.66
C ARG A 80 3.80 -11.20 -2.34
N ARG A 81 2.48 -11.39 -2.43
CA ARG A 81 1.83 -12.62 -2.95
C ARG A 81 2.44 -13.93 -2.42
N SER A 82 2.98 -13.92 -1.20
CA SER A 82 3.83 -15.00 -0.68
C SER A 82 3.06 -16.25 -0.25
N TRP A 83 1.76 -16.11 -0.01
CA TRP A 83 0.86 -17.20 0.36
C TRP A 83 0.27 -17.93 -0.87
N TYR A 84 0.53 -17.43 -2.07
CA TYR A 84 0.04 -18.05 -3.30
C TYR A 84 0.66 -19.45 -3.43
N GLY A 85 -0.18 -20.49 -3.34
CA GLY A 85 0.26 -21.88 -3.39
C GLY A 85 0.89 -22.43 -2.10
N GLU A 86 0.87 -21.68 -1.00
CA GLU A 86 1.40 -22.16 0.29
C GLU A 86 0.45 -23.16 0.98
N PHE A 87 -0.87 -23.00 0.81
CA PHE A 87 -1.88 -23.81 1.47
C PHE A 87 -2.50 -24.83 0.49
N PRO A 88 -2.71 -26.10 0.91
CA PRO A 88 -3.42 -27.08 0.09
C PRO A 88 -4.88 -26.68 -0.11
N VAL A 89 -5.42 -26.98 -1.30
CA VAL A 89 -6.83 -26.78 -1.68
C VAL A 89 -7.67 -27.98 -1.26
#